data_AF-A0A6P5FCY9-F1
#
_entry.id   AF-A0A6P5FCY9-F1
#
_cell.length_a   1.000
_cell.length_b   1.000
_cell.length_c   1.000
_cell.angle_alpha   90.00
_cell.angle_beta   90.00
_cell.angle_gamma   90.00
#
_symmetry.space_group_name_H-M   'P 1'
#
loop_
_entity.id
_entity.type
_entity.pdbx_description
1 polymer ?
#
loop_
_entity_poly.entity_id
_entity_poly.type
_entity_poly.pdbx_seq_one_letter_code
_entity_poly.pdbx_strand_id
1 'polypeptide(L)'
;MQGFPGGLPDLAHLQATMNAIEHACSLIQMHMNPAEAESVIASLHSSHMPYQTCRFIIETSKVPNARFQAAGAIGDAAIREWGILIDENKRSLIIFCLQYVMEHASAPDAYVQSKVSAVAARLLKRGWLGNLVCCMHILMCMSLFIG
;
A
#
# COMPACT_ATOMS: atom_id res chain seq x y z
N MET A 1 7.77 -4.14 -17.39
CA MET A 1 7.50 -4.46 -15.97
C MET A 1 8.73 -5.15 -15.39
N GLN A 2 9.71 -4.39 -14.89
CA GLN A 2 10.81 -4.98 -14.10
C GLN A 2 10.44 -4.85 -12.62
N GLY A 3 10.41 -5.98 -11.92
CA GLY A 3 9.90 -6.11 -10.56
C GLY A 3 10.88 -5.57 -9.51
N PHE A 4 10.34 -5.26 -8.33
CA PHE A 4 11.13 -4.95 -7.13
C PHE A 4 12.17 -6.04 -6.87
N PRO A 5 13.34 -5.70 -6.29
CA PRO A 5 14.31 -6.71 -5.90
C PRO A 5 13.67 -7.66 -4.88
N GLY A 6 13.75 -8.93 -5.20
CA GLY A 6 12.93 -10.01 -4.64
C GLY A 6 12.62 -10.92 -5.82
N GLY A 7 13.10 -12.16 -5.78
CA GLY A 7 13.00 -13.11 -6.89
C GLY A 7 11.57 -13.31 -7.40
N LEU A 8 11.41 -14.15 -8.42
CA LEU A 8 10.09 -14.46 -8.99
C LEU A 8 9.11 -14.76 -7.85
N PRO A 9 8.04 -13.97 -7.69
CA PRO A 9 7.21 -14.05 -6.50
C PRO A 9 6.58 -15.45 -6.44
N ASP A 10 6.84 -16.15 -5.35
CA ASP A 10 6.12 -17.38 -5.06
C ASP A 10 4.66 -17.02 -4.79
N LEU A 11 3.80 -17.28 -5.79
CA LEU A 11 2.37 -16.99 -5.72
C LEU A 11 1.74 -17.66 -4.50
N ALA A 12 2.23 -18.84 -4.09
CA ALA A 12 1.74 -19.52 -2.90
C ALA A 12 2.06 -18.72 -1.63
N HIS A 13 3.27 -18.17 -1.54
CA HIS A 13 3.66 -17.29 -0.44
C HIS A 13 2.84 -16.00 -0.42
N LEU A 14 2.66 -15.33 -1.56
CA LEU A 14 1.84 -14.12 -1.66
C LEU A 14 0.39 -14.36 -1.20
N GLN A 15 -0.20 -15.46 -1.66
CA GLN A 15 -1.55 -15.86 -1.29
C GLN A 15 -1.64 -16.20 0.20
N ALA A 16 -0.65 -16.91 0.75
CA ALA A 16 -0.60 -17.25 2.17
C ALA A 16 -0.51 -16.00 3.05
N THR A 17 0.33 -15.02 2.69
CA THR A 17 0.42 -13.76 3.41
C THR A 17 -0.88 -12.97 3.31
N MET A 18 -1.50 -12.90 2.14
CA MET A 18 -2.80 -12.25 1.98
C MET A 18 -3.85 -12.87 2.89
N ASN A 19 -3.99 -14.20 2.87
CA ASN A 19 -4.96 -14.92 3.70
C ASN A 19 -4.71 -14.68 5.20
N ALA A 20 -3.44 -14.64 5.63
CA ALA A 20 -3.09 -14.35 7.03
C ALA A 20 -3.51 -12.93 7.45
N ILE A 21 -3.32 -11.94 6.57
CA ILE A 21 -3.70 -10.55 6.83
C ILE A 21 -5.23 -10.38 6.81
N GLU A 22 -5.93 -11.03 5.88
CA GLU A 22 -7.40 -11.05 5.86
C GLU A 22 -7.97 -11.69 7.14
N HIS A 23 -7.37 -12.79 7.59
CA HIS A 23 -7.76 -13.45 8.83
C HIS A 23 -7.52 -12.55 10.05
N ALA A 24 -6.33 -11.93 10.15
CA ALA A 24 -6.00 -10.99 11.22
C ALA A 24 -6.98 -9.79 11.24
N CYS A 25 -7.32 -9.23 10.08
CA CYS A 25 -8.30 -8.15 10.01
C CYS A 25 -9.69 -8.59 10.51
N SER A 26 -10.09 -9.83 10.22
CA SER A 26 -11.36 -10.41 10.69
C SER A 26 -11.36 -10.63 12.20
N LEU A 27 -10.24 -11.09 12.76
CA LEU A 27 -10.04 -11.27 14.20
C LEU A 27 -10.19 -9.95 14.97
N ILE A 28 -9.55 -8.87 14.49
CA ILE A 28 -9.70 -7.54 15.09
C ILE A 28 -11.16 -7.07 15.03
N GLN A 29 -11.83 -7.23 13.88
CA GLN A 29 -13.22 -6.81 13.73
C GLN A 29 -14.17 -7.56 14.67
N MET A 30 -13.91 -8.85 14.90
CA MET A 30 -14.69 -9.70 15.81
C MET A 30 -14.25 -9.57 17.28
N HIS A 31 -13.24 -8.74 17.58
CA HIS A 31 -12.60 -8.63 18.90
C HIS A 31 -12.11 -9.97 19.45
N MET A 32 -11.69 -10.87 18.56
CA MET A 32 -11.17 -12.19 18.90
C MET A 32 -9.65 -12.19 18.79
N ASN A 33 -8.97 -12.49 19.90
CA ASN A 33 -7.50 -12.54 19.98
C ASN A 33 -6.77 -11.35 19.27
N PRO A 34 -7.08 -10.09 19.65
CA PRO A 34 -6.53 -8.92 18.97
C PRO A 34 -5.00 -8.89 18.99
N ALA A 35 -4.36 -9.40 20.05
CA ALA A 35 -2.91 -9.44 20.18
C ALA A 35 -2.23 -10.30 19.10
N GLU A 36 -2.80 -11.45 18.75
CA GLU A 36 -2.28 -12.30 17.68
C GLU A 36 -2.44 -11.62 16.32
N ALA A 37 -3.63 -11.06 16.07
CA ALA A 37 -3.92 -10.36 14.81
C ALA A 37 -3.02 -9.13 14.61
N GLU A 38 -2.79 -8.35 15.66
CA GLU A 38 -1.89 -7.20 15.64
C GLU A 38 -0.44 -7.62 15.35
N SER A 39 0.03 -8.74 15.92
CA SER A 39 1.35 -9.29 15.63
C SER A 39 1.52 -9.63 14.15
N VAL A 40 0.51 -10.26 13.54
CA VAL A 40 0.51 -10.58 12.10
C VAL A 40 0.55 -9.30 11.25
N ILE A 41 -0.28 -8.31 11.54
CA ILE A 41 -0.28 -7.03 10.81
C ILE A 41 1.05 -6.29 11.00
N ALA A 42 1.56 -6.24 12.23
CA ALA A 42 2.86 -5.63 12.54
C ALA A 42 4.01 -6.30 11.80
N SER A 43 3.94 -7.63 11.58
CA SER A 43 4.94 -8.36 10.79
C SER A 43 4.97 -7.89 9.33
N LEU A 44 3.81 -7.60 8.72
CA LEU A 44 3.75 -7.04 7.36
C LEU A 44 4.37 -5.64 7.30
N HIS A 45 4.06 -4.79 8.26
CA HIS A 45 4.56 -3.41 8.31
C HIS A 45 6.06 -3.33 8.59
N SER A 46 6.62 -4.27 9.35
CA SER A 46 8.05 -4.32 9.68
C SER A 46 8.88 -5.12 8.66
N SER A 47 8.24 -5.89 7.78
CA SER A 47 8.89 -6.68 6.73
C SER A 47 9.77 -5.81 5.82
N HIS A 48 10.85 -6.41 5.32
CA HIS A 48 11.77 -5.79 4.38
C HIS A 48 11.22 -5.89 2.96
N MET A 49 11.21 -4.77 2.21
CA MET A 49 10.75 -4.71 0.83
C MET A 49 9.35 -5.35 0.58
N PRO A 50 8.30 -5.04 1.36
CA PRO A 50 6.99 -5.71 1.27
C PRO A 50 6.16 -5.29 0.04
N TYR A 51 6.73 -4.53 -0.90
CA TYR A 51 6.01 -3.89 -1.99
C TYR A 51 5.30 -4.87 -2.91
N GLN A 52 5.92 -5.99 -3.27
CA GLN A 52 5.28 -7.00 -4.13
C GLN A 52 4.04 -7.59 -3.45
N THR A 53 4.19 -8.03 -2.20
CA THR A 53 3.10 -8.58 -1.39
C THR A 53 1.99 -7.57 -1.16
N CYS A 54 2.32 -6.32 -0.85
CA CYS A 54 1.31 -5.30 -0.61
C CYS A 54 0.54 -4.95 -1.89
N ARG A 55 1.20 -4.88 -3.06
CA ARG A 55 0.51 -4.67 -4.34
C ARG A 55 -0.46 -5.82 -4.63
N PHE A 56 0.00 -7.06 -4.45
CA PHE A 56 -0.83 -8.24 -4.61
C PHE A 56 -2.07 -8.21 -3.71
N ILE A 57 -1.91 -7.87 -2.44
CA ILE A 57 -3.04 -7.73 -1.49
C ILE A 57 -3.99 -6.61 -1.94
N ILE A 58 -3.48 -5.45 -2.32
CA ILE A 58 -4.30 -4.30 -2.74
C ILE A 58 -5.15 -4.63 -3.98
N GLU A 59 -4.58 -5.36 -4.94
CA GLU A 59 -5.24 -5.73 -6.21
C GLU A 59 -6.18 -6.95 -6.06
N THR A 60 -5.85 -7.91 -5.19
CA THR A 60 -6.52 -9.23 -5.15
C THR A 60 -7.48 -9.40 -3.97
N SER A 61 -7.18 -8.77 -2.82
CA SER A 61 -7.93 -8.99 -1.59
C SER A 61 -9.34 -8.40 -1.69
N LYS A 62 -10.33 -9.21 -1.33
CA LYS A 62 -11.73 -8.75 -1.22
C LYS A 62 -12.00 -8.06 0.11
N VAL A 63 -11.11 -8.18 1.10
CA VAL A 63 -11.26 -7.60 2.43
C VAL A 63 -10.72 -6.16 2.42
N PRO A 64 -11.57 -5.13 2.57
CA PRO A 64 -11.15 -3.73 2.55
C PRO A 64 -10.06 -3.41 3.60
N ASN A 65 -10.18 -3.99 4.80
CA ASN A 65 -9.21 -3.81 5.88
C ASN A 65 -7.82 -4.35 5.50
N ALA A 66 -7.73 -5.48 4.79
CA ALA A 66 -6.45 -6.02 4.36
C ALA A 66 -5.77 -5.11 3.34
N ARG A 67 -6.54 -4.56 2.39
CA ARG A 67 -6.05 -3.56 1.43
C ARG A 67 -5.56 -2.29 2.13
N PHE A 68 -6.27 -1.83 3.16
CA PHE A 68 -5.86 -0.70 3.99
C PHE A 68 -4.53 -0.94 4.71
N GLN A 69 -4.35 -2.11 5.34
CA GLN A 69 -3.10 -2.46 6.01
C GLN A 69 -1.94 -2.57 5.00
N ALA A 70 -2.16 -3.22 3.86
CA ALA A 70 -1.15 -3.31 2.80
C ALA A 70 -0.72 -1.92 2.27
N ALA A 71 -1.66 -0.99 2.08
CA ALA A 71 -1.33 0.39 1.72
C ALA A 71 -0.50 1.08 2.80
N GLY A 72 -0.85 0.88 4.08
CA GLY A 72 -0.07 1.36 5.22
C GLY A 72 1.37 0.81 5.22
N ALA A 73 1.53 -0.50 5.01
CA ALA A 73 2.83 -1.17 4.98
C ALA A 73 3.73 -0.65 3.85
N ILE A 74 3.18 -0.34 2.66
CA ILE A 74 3.93 0.35 1.59
C ILE A 74 4.45 1.69 2.10
N GLY A 75 3.59 2.48 2.74
CA GLY A 75 3.95 3.79 3.28
C GLY A 75 5.07 3.71 4.33
N ASP A 76 5.05 2.70 5.20
CA ASP A 76 6.05 2.52 6.25
C ASP A 76 7.37 1.97 5.71
N ALA A 77 7.33 1.00 4.80
CA ALA A 77 8.51 0.50 4.12
C ALA A 77 9.19 1.59 3.29
N ALA A 78 8.41 2.37 2.55
CA ALA A 78 8.93 3.52 1.82
C ALA A 78 9.47 4.61 2.74
N ILE A 79 9.07 4.66 4.01
CA ILE A 79 9.71 5.57 4.97
C ILE A 79 11.14 5.13 5.27
N ARG A 80 11.32 3.83 5.54
CA ARG A 80 12.59 3.23 5.98
C ARG A 80 13.59 3.04 4.85
N GLU A 81 13.11 2.67 3.66
CA GLU A 81 13.95 2.12 2.58
C GLU A 81 14.08 3.06 1.38
N TRP A 82 13.52 4.29 1.45
CA TRP A 82 13.50 5.23 0.32
C TRP A 82 14.87 5.48 -0.33
N GLY A 83 15.91 5.59 0.50
CA GLY A 83 17.27 5.85 0.03
C GLY A 83 17.93 4.66 -0.67
N ILE A 84 17.45 3.44 -0.41
CA ILE A 84 17.98 2.19 -0.97
C ILE A 84 17.22 1.83 -2.25
N LEU A 85 15.98 2.31 -2.38
CA LEU A 85 15.12 2.05 -3.53
C LEU A 85 15.65 2.77 -4.78
N ILE A 86 15.76 2.05 -5.90
CA ILE A 86 16.10 2.65 -7.20
C ILE A 86 14.95 3.53 -7.72
N ASP A 87 15.28 4.53 -8.54
CA ASP A 87 14.31 5.54 -8.99
C ASP A 87 13.17 4.96 -9.82
N GLU A 88 13.41 3.90 -10.59
CA GLU A 88 12.37 3.20 -11.32
C GLU A 88 11.34 2.56 -10.39
N ASN A 89 11.79 1.95 -9.30
CA ASN A 89 10.91 1.36 -8.28
C ASN A 89 10.12 2.44 -7.53
N LYS A 90 10.76 3.57 -7.20
CA LYS A 90 10.06 4.74 -6.61
C LYS A 90 8.94 5.22 -7.53
N ARG A 91 9.24 5.41 -8.81
CA ARG A 91 8.27 5.84 -9.82
C ARG A 91 7.14 4.82 -9.99
N SER A 92 7.49 3.53 -10.03
CA SER A 92 6.53 2.43 -10.14
C SER A 92 5.54 2.41 -8.96
N LEU A 93 6.00 2.61 -7.72
CA LEU A 93 5.11 2.71 -6.54
C LEU A 93 4.15 3.90 -6.65
N ILE A 94 4.67 5.07 -7.02
CA ILE A 94 3.86 6.28 -7.14
C ILE A 94 2.77 6.08 -8.19
N ILE A 95 3.15 5.59 -9.38
CA ILE A 95 2.21 5.33 -10.47
C ILE A 95 1.17 4.29 -10.03
N PHE A 96 1.58 3.21 -9.39
CA PHE A 96 0.66 2.19 -8.87
C PHE A 96 -0.39 2.79 -7.92
N CYS A 97 0.02 3.55 -6.91
CA CYS A 97 -0.93 4.12 -5.96
C CYS A 97 -1.89 5.11 -6.64
N LEU A 98 -1.40 5.91 -7.59
CA LEU A 98 -2.24 6.85 -8.35
C LEU A 98 -3.24 6.12 -9.25
N GLN A 99 -2.80 5.09 -9.99
CA GLN A 99 -3.66 4.27 -10.84
C GLN A 99 -4.76 3.60 -10.01
N TYR A 100 -4.39 3.01 -8.87
CA TYR A 100 -5.36 2.38 -7.97
C TYR A 100 -6.46 3.36 -7.56
N VAL A 101 -6.10 4.57 -7.15
CA VAL A 101 -7.06 5.60 -6.71
C VAL A 101 -7.96 6.05 -7.85
N MET A 102 -7.41 6.18 -9.07
CA MET A 102 -8.19 6.57 -10.25
C MET A 102 -9.18 5.47 -10.67
N GLU A 103 -8.75 4.22 -10.66
CA GLU A 103 -9.57 3.06 -11.04
C GLU A 103 -10.69 2.77 -10.02
N HIS A 104 -10.45 3.10 -8.75
CA HIS A 104 -11.38 2.80 -7.65
C HIS A 104 -12.01 4.07 -7.04
N ALA A 105 -12.03 5.18 -7.77
CA ALA A 105 -12.55 6.45 -7.30
C ALA A 105 -14.03 6.37 -6.85
N SER A 106 -14.81 5.44 -7.44
CA SER A 106 -16.21 5.21 -7.11
C SER A 106 -16.44 4.00 -6.18
N ALA A 107 -15.40 3.44 -5.59
CA ALA A 107 -15.51 2.27 -4.71
C ALA A 107 -16.17 2.65 -3.36
N PRO A 108 -16.98 1.75 -2.76
CA PRO A 108 -17.63 2.01 -1.48
C PRO A 108 -16.64 2.15 -0.30
N ASP A 109 -15.44 1.58 -0.45
CA ASP A 109 -14.38 1.59 0.57
C ASP A 109 -13.57 2.89 0.56
N ALA A 110 -14.25 4.05 0.74
CA ALA A 110 -13.64 5.37 0.64
C ALA A 110 -12.42 5.56 1.56
N TYR A 111 -12.40 4.90 2.72
CA TYR A 111 -11.27 4.96 3.65
C TYR A 111 -10.00 4.27 3.12
N VAL A 112 -10.15 3.20 2.31
CA VAL A 112 -9.02 2.54 1.62
C VAL A 112 -8.46 3.49 0.58
N GLN A 113 -9.33 4.14 -0.20
CA GLN A 113 -8.93 5.14 -1.20
C GLN A 113 -8.19 6.32 -0.57
N SER A 114 -8.72 6.85 0.55
CA SER A 114 -8.08 7.91 1.31
C SER A 114 -6.69 7.48 1.81
N LYS A 115 -6.55 6.25 2.30
CA LYS A 115 -5.27 5.69 2.75
C LYS A 115 -4.25 5.58 1.60
N VAL A 116 -4.65 5.00 0.47
CA VAL A 116 -3.76 4.86 -0.70
C VAL A 116 -3.39 6.24 -1.25
N SER A 117 -4.32 7.19 -1.27
CA SER A 117 -4.06 8.58 -1.66
C SER A 117 -3.06 9.27 -0.73
N ALA A 118 -3.20 9.09 0.59
CA ALA A 118 -2.25 9.63 1.56
C ALA A 118 -0.85 9.02 1.41
N VAL A 119 -0.77 7.73 1.08
CA VAL A 119 0.50 7.05 0.77
C VAL A 119 1.09 7.61 -0.52
N ALA A 120 0.32 7.71 -1.60
CA ALA A 120 0.75 8.32 -2.86
C ALA A 120 1.32 9.73 -2.64
N ALA A 121 0.59 10.57 -1.91
CA ALA A 121 1.03 11.93 -1.56
C ALA A 121 2.35 11.93 -0.77
N ARG A 122 2.52 10.99 0.18
CA ARG A 122 3.76 10.83 0.94
C ARG A 122 4.93 10.41 0.06
N LEU A 123 4.73 9.45 -0.84
CA LEU A 123 5.74 8.98 -1.79
C LEU A 123 6.13 10.11 -2.76
N LEU A 124 5.14 10.83 -3.28
CA LEU A 124 5.32 12.00 -4.14
C LEU A 124 6.12 13.08 -3.41
N LYS A 125 5.76 13.47 -2.19
CA LYS A 125 6.51 14.45 -1.40
C LYS A 125 7.99 14.07 -1.24
N ARG A 126 8.30 12.78 -1.10
CA ARG A 126 9.68 12.27 -0.96
C ARG A 126 10.41 12.13 -2.29
N GLY A 127 9.72 11.78 -3.37
CA GLY A 127 10.30 11.71 -4.72
C GLY A 127 10.46 13.08 -5.38
N TRP A 128 9.64 14.05 -4.99
CA TRP A 128 9.62 15.40 -5.53
C TRP A 128 10.83 16.25 -5.15
N LEU A 129 11.53 15.91 -4.06
CA LEU A 129 12.84 16.49 -3.74
C LEU A 129 13.89 16.23 -4.85
N GLY A 130 13.61 15.35 -5.82
CA GLY A 130 14.47 15.05 -6.96
C GLY A 130 14.12 15.68 -8.31
N ASN A 131 12.85 15.99 -8.63
CA ASN A 131 12.47 16.55 -9.95
C ASN A 131 11.07 17.22 -9.98
N LEU A 132 11.01 18.48 -10.46
CA LEU A 132 9.82 19.33 -10.58
C LEU A 132 8.93 18.99 -11.79
N VAL A 133 7.86 18.20 -11.63
CA VAL A 133 6.62 18.27 -12.45
C VAL A 133 5.48 17.65 -11.63
N CYS A 134 4.24 18.16 -11.74
CA CYS A 134 2.96 17.61 -11.23
C CYS A 134 2.27 18.26 -10.01
N CYS A 135 2.64 19.47 -9.59
CA CYS A 135 2.05 20.11 -8.41
C CYS A 135 0.53 20.46 -8.53
N MET A 136 -0.07 20.52 -9.73
CA MET A 136 -1.48 20.95 -9.87
C MET A 136 -2.53 19.84 -9.78
N HIS A 137 -2.22 18.59 -10.17
CA HIS A 137 -3.24 17.52 -10.16
C HIS A 137 -3.40 16.86 -8.78
N ILE A 138 -2.35 16.85 -7.96
CA ILE A 138 -2.34 16.18 -6.64
C ILE A 138 -3.14 16.98 -5.60
N LEU A 139 -3.10 18.31 -5.65
CA LEU A 139 -3.92 19.14 -4.75
C LEU A 139 -5.41 19.02 -5.06
N MET A 140 -5.81 19.00 -6.34
CA MET A 140 -7.23 18.87 -6.69
C MET A 140 -7.81 17.49 -6.33
N CYS A 141 -7.06 16.41 -6.50
CA CYS A 141 -7.56 15.08 -6.12
C CYS A 141 -7.62 14.86 -4.60
N MET A 142 -6.69 15.41 -3.81
CA MET A 142 -6.79 15.33 -2.34
C MET A 142 -7.91 16.19 -1.76
N SER A 143 -8.23 17.34 -2.37
CA SER A 143 -9.35 18.17 -1.92
C SER A 143 -10.73 17.55 -2.21
N LEU A 144 -10.86 16.70 -3.22
CA LEU A 144 -12.12 16.00 -3.51
C LEU A 144 -12.37 14.75 -2.64
N PHE A 145 -11.35 14.21 -1.97
CA PHE A 145 -11.48 13.01 -1.13
C PHE A 145 -11.68 13.31 0.37
N ILE A 146 -11.56 14.58 0.78
CA ILE A 146 -11.75 15.06 2.17
C ILE A 146 -13.06 15.87 2.32
N GLY A 147 -13.76 16.16 1.22
CA GLY A 147 -15.03 16.89 1.20
C GLY A 147 -16.24 15.99 1.35
#